data_AF-A0A2S9D259-F1
#
_entry.id   AF-A0A2S9D259-F1
#
_cell.length_a   1.000
_cell.length_b   1.000
_cell.length_c   1.000
_cell.angle_alpha   90.00
_cell.angle_beta   90.00
_cell.angle_gamma   90.00
#
_symmetry.space_group_name_H-M   'P 1'
#
loop_
_entity.id
_entity.type
_entity.pdbx_description
1 polymer ?
#
loop_
_entity_poly.entity_id
_entity_poly.type
_entity_poly.pdbx_seq_one_letter_code
_entity_poly.pdbx_strand_id
1 'polypeptide(L)'
;MNLNLLRNKKLKLNHFKTERKAIYDTAKFFNECGWFFREQPICDIGVDAIVETPIDENGKINIFALQIKGGESNFQKKKNYLTFYFSDKHFHYWNAISENYPLFIILQDPKSETIYWQYYNQSFISKTPKNWKIDIPEHNIIDINSKQKFLNILHNHRHSNNLILPLSSLSVKLKKEDIFIHFTINETNNRLYLNVLYKRSFTTLDLFYRPKKQEWDKEKSFLIWENQYYYTLLNFERYIRSEFEKTKKNKISFIKLMNSLNMIIDGNIENLQEFLFNFKNKDNQIPKYKDFINAFEEYSKLNRKQYEAQSLDSIIIFKTKENCYEISCYESLTQHLKSYIENYSYSEIYTETNEHIWGEIYLDAGIEKSKFIPVMQNELERYWQVLYKRIREEIGRTQHLDESKEQSWRMFKTFCDLYNDTGNIIELAYDFDDMVLYPIAVISMMKIFNPEVCYTEYCELELDASGEWESICLDDDNWESPIFHIKPSEF
;
A
#
# COMPACT_ATOMS: atom_id res chain seq x y z
N MET A 1 23.94 29.37 4.04
CA MET A 1 22.79 28.47 3.82
C MET A 1 21.62 29.30 3.30
N ASN A 2 21.13 29.03 2.09
CA ASN A 2 20.38 29.98 1.28
C ASN A 2 18.87 29.97 1.63
N LEU A 3 18.32 31.09 2.14
CA LEU A 3 16.91 31.22 2.58
C LEU A 3 15.88 30.85 1.51
N ASN A 4 16.23 30.99 0.23
CA ASN A 4 15.38 30.58 -0.90
C ASN A 4 15.29 29.05 -1.06
N LEU A 5 16.34 28.31 -0.70
CA LEU A 5 16.33 26.84 -0.72
C LEU A 5 15.39 26.30 0.37
N LEU A 6 15.50 26.85 1.59
CA LEU A 6 14.62 26.51 2.72
C LEU A 6 13.14 26.85 2.44
N ARG A 7 12.88 27.98 1.77
CA ARG A 7 11.52 28.38 1.38
C ARG A 7 10.95 27.46 0.30
N ASN A 8 11.74 27.06 -0.69
CA ASN A 8 11.32 26.12 -1.73
C ASN A 8 11.15 24.69 -1.18
N LYS A 9 12.03 24.23 -0.26
CA LYS A 9 11.89 22.96 0.46
C LYS A 9 10.60 22.95 1.30
N LYS A 10 10.30 24.04 2.02
CA LYS A 10 9.06 24.20 2.80
C LYS A 10 7.79 24.26 1.93
N LEU A 11 7.84 24.86 0.75
CA LEU A 11 6.72 24.90 -0.19
C LEU A 11 6.47 23.54 -0.84
N LYS A 12 7.52 22.82 -1.27
CA LYS A 12 7.42 21.44 -1.77
C LYS A 12 6.88 20.48 -0.70
N LEU A 13 7.39 20.56 0.53
CA LEU A 13 6.94 19.73 1.66
C LEU A 13 5.47 19.99 2.01
N ASN A 14 5.02 21.25 1.97
CA ASN A 14 3.61 21.57 2.20
C ASN A 14 2.71 21.07 1.07
N HIS A 15 3.16 21.13 -0.19
CA HIS A 15 2.43 20.58 -1.33
C HIS A 15 2.27 19.05 -1.23
N PHE A 16 3.36 18.35 -0.92
CA PHE A 16 3.37 16.91 -0.70
C PHE A 16 2.42 16.50 0.42
N LYS A 17 2.48 17.18 1.58
CA LYS A 17 1.56 16.92 2.71
C LYS A 17 0.10 17.08 2.31
N THR A 18 -0.24 18.11 1.52
CA THR A 18 -1.62 18.32 1.06
C THR A 18 -2.04 17.29 0.01
N GLU A 19 -1.15 16.84 -0.88
CA GLU A 19 -1.46 15.80 -1.87
C GLU A 19 -1.65 14.42 -1.21
N ARG A 20 -0.76 14.02 -0.29
CA ARG A 20 -0.90 12.78 0.49
C ARG A 20 -2.20 12.75 1.29
N LYS A 21 -2.52 13.85 2.00
CA LYS A 21 -3.79 13.96 2.74
C LYS A 21 -5.01 13.75 1.82
N ALA A 22 -4.99 14.34 0.62
CA ALA A 22 -6.07 14.17 -0.34
C ALA A 22 -6.22 12.74 -0.83
N ILE A 23 -5.11 12.03 -1.06
CA ILE A 23 -5.12 10.61 -1.41
C ILE A 23 -5.73 9.80 -0.26
N TYR A 24 -5.27 9.99 0.97
CA TYR A 24 -5.77 9.25 2.13
C TYR A 24 -7.25 9.51 2.41
N ASP A 25 -7.68 10.77 2.39
CA ASP A 25 -9.09 11.12 2.67
C ASP A 25 -10.02 10.61 1.55
N THR A 26 -9.54 10.60 0.30
CA THR A 26 -10.28 10.01 -0.83
C THR A 26 -10.33 8.49 -0.73
N ALA A 27 -9.21 7.85 -0.40
CA ALA A 27 -9.14 6.41 -0.18
C ALA A 27 -10.07 5.98 0.95
N LYS A 28 -10.06 6.73 2.07
CA LYS A 28 -10.96 6.54 3.21
C LYS A 28 -12.41 6.51 2.76
N PHE A 29 -12.88 7.51 2.01
CA PHE A 29 -14.25 7.53 1.51
C PHE A 29 -14.62 6.29 0.68
N PHE A 30 -13.78 5.90 -0.29
CA PHE A 30 -14.08 4.75 -1.14
C PHE A 30 -14.01 3.42 -0.38
N ASN A 31 -13.06 3.30 0.56
CA ASN A 31 -12.97 2.14 1.45
C ASN A 31 -14.18 2.04 2.38
N GLU A 32 -14.66 3.16 2.94
CA GLU A 32 -15.90 3.25 3.71
C GLU A 32 -17.14 2.88 2.86
N CYS A 33 -17.09 3.13 1.55
CA CYS A 33 -18.12 2.67 0.61
C CYS A 33 -18.05 1.17 0.30
N GLY A 34 -17.08 0.44 0.83
CA GLY A 34 -16.84 -0.98 0.56
C GLY A 34 -16.05 -1.23 -0.73
N TRP A 35 -15.49 -0.20 -1.37
CA TRP A 35 -14.77 -0.33 -2.65
C TRP A 35 -13.28 -0.54 -2.39
N PHE A 36 -12.58 -1.17 -3.34
CA PHE A 36 -11.14 -1.40 -3.21
C PHE A 36 -10.39 -0.26 -3.89
N PHE A 37 -9.82 0.64 -3.08
CA PHE A 37 -8.94 1.69 -3.55
C PHE A 37 -7.51 1.16 -3.70
N ARG A 38 -6.93 1.25 -4.90
CA ARG A 38 -5.55 0.88 -5.20
C ARG A 38 -4.80 2.11 -5.68
N GLU A 39 -4.02 2.71 -4.78
CA GLU A 39 -3.09 3.78 -5.14
C GLU A 39 -2.15 3.29 -6.25
N GLN A 40 -1.93 4.12 -7.27
CA GLN A 40 -1.04 3.79 -8.38
C GLN A 40 0.34 4.37 -8.09
N PRO A 41 1.39 3.53 -8.03
CA PRO A 41 2.73 3.95 -7.64
C PRO A 41 3.49 4.69 -8.76
N ILE A 42 2.78 5.34 -9.70
CA ILE A 42 3.37 5.93 -10.90
C ILE A 42 3.22 7.44 -10.85
N CYS A 43 4.37 8.11 -10.67
CA CYS A 43 4.46 9.55 -10.85
C CYS A 43 4.36 9.91 -12.35
N ASP A 44 3.63 10.99 -12.64
CA ASP A 44 3.72 11.82 -13.85
C ASP A 44 2.87 11.55 -15.12
N ILE A 45 1.74 10.84 -15.05
CA ILE A 45 0.74 10.94 -16.16
C ILE A 45 -0.70 11.14 -15.74
N GLY A 46 -1.03 10.92 -14.46
CA GLY A 46 -2.25 11.46 -13.90
C GLY A 46 -3.40 10.48 -13.68
N VAL A 47 -3.10 9.26 -13.24
CA VAL A 47 -4.07 8.45 -12.49
C VAL A 47 -3.37 8.08 -11.19
N ASP A 48 -3.85 8.64 -10.09
CA ASP A 48 -3.26 8.43 -8.77
C ASP A 48 -3.84 7.19 -8.09
N ALA A 49 -5.02 6.72 -8.52
CA ALA A 49 -5.61 5.50 -8.01
C ALA A 49 -6.58 4.83 -8.99
N ILE A 50 -6.74 3.52 -8.83
CA ILE A 50 -7.79 2.71 -9.45
C ILE A 50 -8.71 2.23 -8.34
N VAL A 51 -10.02 2.27 -8.57
CA VAL A 51 -11.03 1.81 -7.61
C VAL A 51 -11.89 0.72 -8.23
N GLU A 52 -12.04 -0.38 -7.50
CA GLU A 52 -12.88 -1.53 -7.88
C GLU A 52 -14.11 -1.60 -6.98
N THR A 53 -15.31 -1.67 -7.56
CA THR A 53 -16.53 -1.92 -6.77
C THR A 53 -16.59 -3.39 -6.34
N PRO A 54 -17.33 -3.72 -5.27
CA PRO A 54 -17.74 -5.09 -5.00
C PRO A 54 -18.39 -5.74 -6.22
N ILE A 55 -18.31 -7.06 -6.24
CA ILE A 55 -19.05 -7.89 -7.18
C ILE A 55 -20.54 -7.68 -6.92
N ASP A 56 -21.27 -7.17 -7.90
CA ASP A 56 -22.72 -7.00 -7.79
C ASP A 56 -23.47 -8.35 -7.84
N GLU A 57 -24.79 -8.30 -7.64
CA GLU A 57 -25.69 -9.48 -7.67
C GLU A 57 -25.64 -10.29 -8.99
N ASN A 58 -25.10 -9.69 -10.06
CA ASN A 58 -24.93 -10.33 -11.36
C ASN A 58 -23.49 -10.84 -11.59
N GLY A 59 -22.64 -10.84 -10.55
CA GLY A 59 -21.27 -11.28 -10.64
C GLY A 59 -20.32 -10.26 -11.28
N LYS A 60 -20.67 -8.96 -11.27
CA LYS A 60 -19.97 -7.94 -12.04
C LYS A 60 -19.20 -6.94 -11.17
N ILE A 61 -17.97 -6.64 -11.57
CA ILE A 61 -17.10 -5.63 -10.94
C ILE A 61 -17.08 -4.37 -11.83
N ASN A 62 -17.17 -3.18 -11.25
CA ASN A 62 -16.85 -1.93 -11.94
C ASN A 62 -15.45 -1.48 -11.55
N ILE A 63 -14.69 -0.98 -12.51
CA ILE A 63 -13.35 -0.43 -12.29
C ILE A 63 -13.35 0.99 -12.83
N PHE A 64 -12.85 1.94 -12.05
CA PHE A 64 -12.70 3.33 -12.49
C PHE A 64 -11.40 3.94 -11.96
N ALA A 65 -10.91 4.95 -12.68
CA ALA A 65 -9.67 5.65 -12.38
C ALA A 65 -9.95 6.96 -11.64
N LEU A 66 -8.98 7.40 -10.84
CA LEU A 66 -8.99 8.65 -10.10
C LEU A 66 -7.73 9.46 -10.40
N GLN A 67 -7.90 10.74 -10.70
CA GLN A 67 -6.88 11.76 -10.48
C GLN A 67 -7.26 12.53 -9.23
N ILE A 68 -6.36 12.65 -8.27
CA ILE A 68 -6.52 13.27 -6.96
C ILE A 68 -5.51 14.42 -6.83
N LYS A 69 -6.01 15.62 -6.54
CA LYS A 69 -5.15 16.78 -6.25
C LYS A 69 -5.55 17.43 -4.93
N GLY A 70 -4.58 17.56 -4.04
CA GLY A 70 -4.74 18.22 -2.75
C GLY A 70 -4.08 19.59 -2.71
N GLY A 71 -4.77 20.60 -2.18
CA GLY A 71 -4.21 21.94 -1.99
C GLY A 71 -4.90 23.01 -2.83
N GLU A 72 -5.12 24.19 -2.23
CA GLU A 72 -5.84 25.31 -2.86
C GLU A 72 -5.17 25.84 -4.13
N SER A 73 -3.86 25.66 -4.29
CA SER A 73 -3.13 26.09 -5.49
C SER A 73 -3.51 25.32 -6.75
N ASN A 74 -4.16 24.15 -6.60
CA ASN A 74 -4.53 23.31 -7.74
C ASN A 74 -5.74 23.86 -8.50
N PHE A 75 -6.61 24.67 -7.89
CA PHE A 75 -7.85 25.09 -8.52
C PHE A 75 -8.21 26.55 -8.24
N GLN A 76 -8.99 27.13 -9.14
CA GLN A 76 -9.53 28.47 -8.98
C GLN A 76 -11.00 28.38 -8.57
N LYS A 77 -11.32 28.85 -7.37
CA LYS A 77 -12.71 28.92 -6.88
C LYS A 77 -13.43 30.10 -7.55
N LYS A 78 -14.55 29.81 -8.22
CA LYS A 78 -15.48 30.81 -8.76
C LYS A 78 -16.84 30.65 -8.09
N LYS A 79 -17.79 31.52 -8.46
CA LYS A 79 -19.08 31.65 -7.73
C LYS A 79 -19.86 30.34 -7.56
N ASN A 80 -19.83 29.44 -8.56
CA ASN A 80 -20.63 28.20 -8.55
C ASN A 80 -19.80 26.94 -8.89
N TYR A 81 -18.49 27.09 -9.13
CA TYR A 81 -17.63 26.00 -9.61
C TYR A 81 -16.17 26.23 -9.26
N LEU A 82 -15.42 25.14 -9.15
CA LEU A 82 -13.98 25.11 -9.05
C LEU A 82 -13.42 24.79 -10.44
N THR A 83 -12.53 25.63 -10.95
CA THR A 83 -11.85 25.37 -12.22
C THR A 83 -10.49 24.73 -11.95
N PHE A 84 -10.28 23.52 -12.45
CA PHE A 84 -8.97 22.86 -12.47
C PHE A 84 -8.36 22.96 -13.86
N TYR A 85 -7.11 23.43 -13.92
CA TYR A 85 -6.37 23.59 -15.18
C TYR A 85 -5.34 22.48 -15.33
N PHE A 86 -5.24 21.93 -16.54
CA PHE A 86 -4.31 20.85 -16.85
C PHE A 86 -3.75 20.99 -18.26
N SER A 87 -2.58 20.39 -18.50
CA SER A 87 -1.86 20.49 -19.78
C SER A 87 -2.52 19.72 -20.92
N ASP A 88 -2.14 20.01 -22.17
CA ASP A 88 -2.49 19.17 -23.34
C ASP A 88 -2.10 17.68 -23.14
N LYS A 89 -0.96 17.38 -22.49
CA LYS A 89 -0.52 16.01 -22.14
C LYS A 89 -1.58 15.24 -21.35
N HIS A 90 -1.96 15.79 -20.18
CA HIS A 90 -3.04 15.24 -19.35
C HIS A 90 -4.38 15.09 -20.11
N PHE A 91 -4.74 16.05 -20.97
CA PHE A 91 -5.97 15.92 -21.78
C PHE A 91 -5.95 14.70 -22.69
N HIS A 92 -4.87 14.50 -23.45
CA HIS A 92 -4.73 13.34 -24.33
C HIS A 92 -4.68 12.03 -23.54
N TYR A 93 -3.95 12.02 -22.43
CA TYR A 93 -3.84 10.87 -21.54
C TYR A 93 -5.19 10.46 -20.94
N TRP A 94 -5.88 11.38 -20.29
CA TRP A 94 -7.18 11.13 -19.65
C TRP A 94 -8.26 10.76 -20.64
N ASN A 95 -8.24 11.31 -21.87
CA ASN A 95 -9.15 10.87 -22.92
C ASN A 95 -8.97 9.37 -23.23
N ALA A 96 -7.72 8.92 -23.44
CA ALA A 96 -7.43 7.52 -23.73
C ALA A 96 -7.82 6.57 -22.58
N ILE A 97 -7.64 6.99 -21.32
CA ILE A 97 -8.12 6.23 -20.15
C ILE A 97 -9.65 6.19 -20.13
N SER A 98 -10.31 7.35 -20.33
CA SER A 98 -11.77 7.50 -20.24
C SER A 98 -12.55 6.71 -21.29
N GLU A 99 -11.90 6.31 -22.39
CA GLU A 99 -12.44 5.40 -23.40
C GLU A 99 -12.66 3.98 -22.86
N ASN A 100 -11.84 3.54 -21.91
CA ASN A 100 -11.85 2.16 -21.42
C ASN A 100 -12.40 2.04 -19.99
N TYR A 101 -12.14 3.06 -19.15
CA TYR A 101 -12.59 3.11 -17.76
C TYR A 101 -13.16 4.48 -17.46
N PRO A 102 -14.27 4.58 -16.69
CA PRO A 102 -14.67 5.85 -16.10
C PRO A 102 -13.49 6.49 -15.36
N LEU A 103 -13.28 7.79 -15.55
CA LEU A 103 -12.25 8.57 -14.86
C LEU A 103 -12.92 9.69 -14.08
N PHE A 104 -12.48 9.91 -12.84
CA PHE A 104 -12.94 11.03 -12.01
C PHE A 104 -11.77 11.91 -11.58
N ILE A 105 -12.02 13.21 -11.60
CA ILE A 105 -11.10 14.23 -11.07
C ILE A 105 -11.56 14.58 -9.67
N ILE A 106 -10.67 14.44 -8.69
CA ILE A 106 -10.90 14.68 -7.27
C ILE A 106 -10.01 15.84 -6.83
N LEU A 107 -10.61 16.84 -6.18
CA LEU A 107 -9.90 17.99 -5.62
C LEU A 107 -10.21 18.10 -4.14
N GLN A 108 -9.18 18.14 -3.30
CA GLN A 108 -9.37 18.44 -1.88
C GLN A 108 -8.94 19.87 -1.55
N ASP A 109 -9.86 20.62 -0.94
CA ASP A 109 -9.56 21.87 -0.27
C ASP A 109 -9.09 21.58 1.17
N PRO A 110 -7.79 21.74 1.49
CA PRO A 110 -7.27 21.40 2.81
C PRO A 110 -7.75 22.35 3.92
N LYS A 111 -8.26 23.56 3.61
CA LYS A 111 -8.74 24.49 4.63
C LYS A 111 -10.13 24.12 5.14
N SER A 112 -10.99 23.69 4.23
CA SER A 112 -12.36 23.28 4.55
C SER A 112 -12.52 21.77 4.69
N GLU A 113 -11.45 21.02 4.43
CA GLU A 113 -11.42 19.55 4.31
C GLU A 113 -12.43 18.99 3.31
N THR A 114 -12.96 19.84 2.43
CA THR A 114 -14.00 19.45 1.48
C THR A 114 -13.35 18.77 0.28
N ILE A 115 -13.84 17.56 -0.04
CA ILE A 115 -13.43 16.82 -1.24
C ILE A 115 -14.46 17.02 -2.33
N TYR A 116 -14.05 17.65 -3.41
CA TYR A 116 -14.85 17.86 -4.61
C TYR A 116 -14.53 16.78 -5.65
N TRP A 117 -15.50 16.43 -6.48
CA TRP A 117 -15.31 15.43 -7.53
C TRP A 117 -16.02 15.81 -8.82
N GLN A 118 -15.48 15.36 -9.95
CA GLN A 118 -16.15 15.47 -11.24
C GLN A 118 -15.84 14.29 -12.14
N TYR A 119 -16.88 13.77 -12.80
CA TYR A 119 -16.69 12.76 -13.83
C TYR A 119 -16.01 13.39 -15.06
N TYR A 120 -14.93 12.78 -15.52
CA TYR A 120 -14.18 13.25 -16.68
C TYR A 120 -15.00 13.04 -17.96
N ASN A 121 -15.63 14.11 -18.44
CA ASN A 121 -16.51 14.12 -19.59
C ASN A 121 -16.31 15.39 -20.41
N GLN A 122 -16.30 15.27 -21.75
CA GLN A 122 -16.06 16.38 -22.67
C GLN A 122 -17.01 17.56 -22.49
N SER A 123 -18.23 17.34 -21.98
CA SER A 123 -19.19 18.40 -21.67
C SER A 123 -18.73 19.37 -20.57
N PHE A 124 -17.81 18.95 -19.69
CA PHE A 124 -17.25 19.78 -18.62
C PHE A 124 -15.84 20.30 -18.92
N ILE A 125 -15.28 19.91 -20.06
CA ILE A 125 -13.90 20.21 -20.44
C ILE A 125 -13.89 21.25 -21.56
N SER A 126 -12.96 22.20 -21.48
CA SER A 126 -12.77 23.17 -22.57
C SER A 126 -11.33 23.59 -22.72
N LYS A 127 -10.95 23.86 -23.97
CA LYS A 127 -9.62 24.35 -24.33
C LYS A 127 -9.48 25.82 -24.00
N THR A 128 -8.34 26.20 -23.45
CA THR A 128 -7.90 27.58 -23.26
C THR A 128 -6.69 27.86 -24.16
N PRO A 129 -6.21 29.12 -24.28
CA PRO A 129 -5.06 29.42 -25.14
C PRO A 129 -3.77 28.68 -24.79
N LYS A 130 -3.59 28.25 -23.54
CA LYS A 130 -2.34 27.63 -23.05
C LYS A 130 -2.51 26.24 -22.42
N ASN A 131 -3.72 25.87 -22.00
CA ASN A 131 -4.02 24.67 -21.22
C ASN A 131 -5.46 24.19 -21.53
N TRP A 132 -5.87 23.10 -20.91
CA TRP A 132 -7.27 22.70 -20.76
C TRP A 132 -7.78 23.07 -19.38
N LYS A 133 -9.10 23.11 -19.25
CA LYS A 133 -9.75 23.22 -17.96
C LYS A 133 -10.93 22.26 -17.85
N ILE A 134 -11.21 21.84 -16.62
CA ILE A 134 -12.44 21.16 -16.22
C ILE A 134 -13.10 21.98 -15.12
N ASP A 135 -14.40 22.26 -15.28
CA ASP A 135 -15.19 22.96 -14.28
C ASP A 135 -15.93 21.92 -13.40
N ILE A 136 -15.66 21.96 -12.10
CA ILE A 136 -16.26 21.09 -11.07
C ILE A 136 -17.32 21.91 -10.33
N PRO A 137 -18.62 21.58 -10.44
CA PRO A 137 -19.67 22.29 -9.70
C PRO A 137 -19.40 22.26 -8.19
N GLU A 138 -19.60 23.38 -7.50
CA GLU A 138 -19.29 23.48 -6.06
C GLU A 138 -20.13 22.54 -5.17
N HIS A 139 -21.26 22.05 -5.68
CA HIS A 139 -22.12 21.09 -5.01
C HIS A 139 -21.73 19.62 -5.28
N ASN A 140 -20.77 19.37 -6.17
CA ASN A 140 -20.23 18.03 -6.38
C ASN A 140 -19.19 17.72 -5.30
N ILE A 141 -19.69 17.54 -4.10
CA ILE A 141 -18.90 17.20 -2.91
C ILE A 141 -19.03 15.69 -2.66
N ILE A 142 -17.97 15.08 -2.13
CA ILE A 142 -18.03 13.74 -1.56
C ILE A 142 -18.82 13.82 -0.24
N ASP A 143 -20.00 13.21 -0.23
CA ASP A 143 -20.91 13.14 0.91
C ASP A 143 -21.46 11.70 1.05
N ILE A 144 -22.30 11.49 2.06
CA ILE A 144 -22.92 10.18 2.33
C ILE A 144 -23.74 9.63 1.14
N ASN A 145 -24.17 10.47 0.20
CA ASN A 145 -24.93 10.07 -0.98
C ASN A 145 -24.03 9.84 -2.21
N SER A 146 -22.72 10.14 -2.13
CA SER A 146 -21.83 10.07 -3.28
C SER A 146 -21.66 8.64 -3.80
N LYS A 147 -21.71 7.59 -2.97
CA LYS A 147 -21.67 6.18 -3.41
C LYS A 147 -22.65 5.91 -4.56
N GLN A 148 -23.91 6.34 -4.41
CA GLN A 148 -24.94 6.13 -5.44
C GLN A 148 -24.71 6.98 -6.69
N LYS A 149 -24.21 8.22 -6.55
CA LYS A 149 -23.91 9.11 -7.69
C LYS A 149 -22.82 8.49 -8.58
N PHE A 150 -21.75 7.97 -7.98
CA PHE A 150 -20.70 7.25 -8.71
C PHE A 150 -21.26 6.01 -9.40
N LEU A 151 -22.02 5.15 -8.70
CA LEU A 151 -22.63 3.95 -9.31
C LEU A 151 -23.50 4.26 -10.53
N ASN A 152 -24.33 5.31 -10.45
CA ASN A 152 -25.17 5.73 -11.58
C ASN A 152 -24.34 6.13 -12.80
N ILE A 153 -23.21 6.82 -12.58
CA ILE A 153 -22.28 7.20 -13.65
C ILE A 153 -21.60 5.97 -14.25
N LEU A 154 -21.12 5.05 -13.41
CA LEU A 154 -20.50 3.79 -13.85
C LEU A 154 -21.48 2.93 -14.67
N HIS A 155 -22.75 2.89 -14.27
CA HIS A 155 -23.81 2.21 -15.01
C HIS A 155 -24.05 2.85 -16.39
N ASN A 156 -24.11 4.18 -16.46
CA ASN A 156 -24.37 4.90 -17.71
C ASN A 156 -23.21 4.84 -18.71
N HIS A 157 -21.95 4.88 -18.23
CA HIS A 157 -20.77 4.77 -19.09
C HIS A 157 -20.72 3.44 -19.86
N ARG A 158 -21.26 2.37 -19.28
CA ARG A 158 -21.37 1.04 -19.90
C ARG A 158 -22.37 0.99 -21.06
N HIS A 159 -23.43 1.79 -21.02
CA HIS A 159 -24.40 1.83 -22.11
C HIS A 159 -23.85 2.53 -23.37
N SER A 160 -22.86 3.41 -23.21
CA SER A 160 -22.15 4.05 -24.33
C SER A 160 -21.04 3.18 -24.94
N ASN A 161 -20.39 2.32 -24.14
CA ASN A 161 -19.29 1.47 -24.58
C ASN A 161 -19.71 -0.02 -24.55
N ASN A 162 -20.26 -0.52 -25.66
CA ASN A 162 -20.48 -1.96 -25.89
C ASN A 162 -19.15 -2.72 -26.11
N LEU A 163 -18.23 -2.64 -25.14
CA LEU A 163 -17.14 -3.58 -24.96
C LEU A 163 -17.50 -4.45 -23.77
N ILE A 164 -18.25 -5.51 -24.06
CA ILE A 164 -18.27 -6.69 -23.20
C ILE A 164 -16.83 -7.20 -23.21
N LEU A 165 -16.07 -6.98 -22.14
CA LEU A 165 -14.93 -7.83 -21.83
C LEU A 165 -15.51 -9.23 -21.62
N PRO A 166 -15.25 -10.20 -22.53
CA PRO A 166 -15.77 -11.53 -22.32
C PRO A 166 -15.05 -12.10 -21.10
N LEU A 167 -15.83 -12.68 -20.17
CA LEU A 167 -15.36 -13.43 -18.99
C LEU A 167 -14.26 -14.49 -19.30
N SER A 168 -14.02 -14.79 -20.57
CA SER A 168 -12.98 -15.69 -21.06
C SER A 168 -11.54 -15.18 -20.93
N SER A 169 -11.30 -13.89 -20.64
CA SER A 169 -9.93 -13.37 -20.43
C SER A 169 -9.52 -13.26 -18.97
N LEU A 170 -10.46 -13.38 -18.02
CA LEU A 170 -10.20 -13.50 -16.58
C LEU A 170 -10.59 -14.87 -16.02
N SER A 171 -10.88 -15.84 -16.89
CA SER A 171 -10.86 -17.24 -16.52
C SER A 171 -9.42 -17.66 -16.23
N VAL A 172 -8.93 -17.35 -15.03
CA VAL A 172 -8.35 -18.42 -14.22
C VAL A 172 -9.39 -19.53 -14.31
N LYS A 173 -9.09 -20.57 -15.08
CA LYS A 173 -9.91 -21.78 -15.07
C LYS A 173 -10.05 -22.16 -13.60
N LEU A 174 -11.20 -21.86 -12.99
CA LEU A 174 -11.58 -22.46 -11.71
C LEU A 174 -11.50 -23.96 -11.97
N LYS A 175 -10.44 -24.57 -11.45
CA LYS A 175 -10.25 -26.00 -11.63
C LYS A 175 -11.38 -26.64 -10.83
N LYS A 176 -11.82 -27.82 -11.26
CA LYS A 176 -12.83 -28.63 -10.57
C LYS A 176 -12.38 -29.10 -9.15
N GLU A 177 -11.32 -28.50 -8.62
CA GLU A 177 -10.52 -28.85 -7.45
C GLU A 177 -10.43 -27.69 -6.42
N ASP A 178 -11.13 -26.57 -6.63
CA ASP A 178 -10.93 -25.39 -5.80
C ASP A 178 -11.53 -25.55 -4.38
N ILE A 179 -10.74 -25.13 -3.39
CA ILE A 179 -11.16 -24.97 -1.99
C ILE A 179 -11.80 -23.58 -1.83
N PHE A 180 -12.99 -23.54 -1.25
CA PHE A 180 -13.71 -22.31 -0.96
C PHE A 180 -13.56 -22.00 0.53
N ILE A 181 -13.13 -20.77 0.82
CA ILE A 181 -12.87 -20.26 2.16
C ILE A 181 -13.73 -19.00 2.34
N HIS A 182 -14.46 -18.92 3.45
CA HIS A 182 -15.32 -17.78 3.74
C HIS A 182 -15.48 -17.58 5.24
N PHE A 183 -15.52 -16.32 5.69
CA PHE A 183 -15.72 -15.97 7.09
C PHE A 183 -17.17 -15.55 7.33
N THR A 184 -17.74 -15.92 8.48
CA THR A 184 -19.09 -15.51 8.85
C THR A 184 -19.19 -15.12 10.32
N ILE A 185 -20.16 -14.26 10.63
CA ILE A 185 -20.57 -13.99 12.02
C ILE A 185 -21.85 -14.76 12.30
N ASN A 186 -21.86 -15.53 13.40
CA ASN A 186 -23.07 -16.19 13.86
C ASN A 186 -24.03 -15.17 14.48
N GLU A 187 -25.26 -15.16 13.98
CA GLU A 187 -26.29 -14.19 14.37
C GLU A 187 -26.69 -14.26 15.86
N THR A 188 -26.54 -15.42 16.51
CA THR A 188 -26.98 -15.62 17.89
C THR A 188 -25.93 -15.24 18.92
N ASN A 189 -24.66 -15.52 18.66
CA ASN A 189 -23.58 -15.36 19.65
C ASN A 189 -22.50 -14.35 19.23
N ASN A 190 -22.66 -13.75 18.05
CA ASN A 190 -21.76 -12.77 17.42
C ASN A 190 -20.31 -13.26 17.29
N ARG A 191 -20.09 -14.58 17.25
CA ARG A 191 -18.75 -15.16 17.04
C ARG A 191 -18.42 -15.26 15.57
N LEU A 192 -17.13 -15.06 15.28
CA LEU A 192 -16.53 -15.23 13.98
C LEU A 192 -16.18 -16.70 13.72
N TYR A 193 -16.57 -17.18 12.54
CA TYR A 193 -16.34 -18.54 12.08
C TYR A 193 -15.61 -18.53 10.74
N LEU A 194 -14.72 -19.50 10.58
CA LEU A 194 -14.13 -19.88 9.29
C LEU A 194 -14.93 -21.04 8.71
N ASN A 195 -15.41 -20.89 7.48
CA ASN A 195 -16.10 -21.93 6.73
C ASN A 195 -15.24 -22.37 5.55
N VAL A 196 -15.00 -23.68 5.46
CA VAL A 196 -14.17 -24.27 4.40
C VAL A 196 -14.96 -25.36 3.68
N LEU A 197 -15.13 -25.20 2.38
CA LEU A 197 -15.80 -26.15 1.50
C LEU A 197 -14.82 -26.71 0.48
N TYR A 198 -14.76 -28.03 0.40
CA TYR A 198 -14.05 -28.73 -0.67
C TYR A 198 -14.91 -29.89 -1.20
N LYS A 199 -15.31 -29.81 -2.48
CA LYS A 199 -16.25 -30.74 -3.11
C LYS A 199 -17.57 -30.85 -2.33
N ARG A 200 -17.76 -31.95 -1.61
CA ARG A 200 -18.95 -32.21 -0.75
C ARG A 200 -18.62 -32.19 0.74
N SER A 201 -17.37 -31.89 1.10
CA SER A 201 -16.93 -31.81 2.49
C SER A 201 -16.97 -30.35 2.92
N PHE A 202 -17.68 -30.08 4.01
CA PHE A 202 -17.83 -28.76 4.60
C PHE A 202 -17.42 -28.84 6.07
N THR A 203 -16.62 -27.89 6.53
CA THR A 203 -16.23 -27.74 7.92
C THR A 203 -16.35 -26.27 8.34
N THR A 204 -16.84 -26.05 9.55
CA THR A 204 -16.89 -24.75 10.20
C THR A 204 -16.02 -24.79 11.45
N LEU A 205 -15.14 -23.79 11.61
CA LEU A 205 -14.25 -23.63 12.76
C LEU A 205 -14.61 -22.32 13.49
N ASP A 206 -14.83 -22.40 14.81
CA ASP A 206 -15.00 -21.22 15.66
C ASP A 206 -13.64 -20.53 15.83
N LEU A 207 -13.54 -19.25 15.50
CA LEU A 207 -12.30 -18.47 15.73
C LEU A 207 -12.28 -17.87 17.13
N PHE A 208 -13.31 -18.06 17.95
CA PHE A 208 -13.42 -17.60 19.33
C PHE A 208 -13.33 -16.06 19.49
N TYR A 209 -13.55 -15.33 18.40
CA TYR A 209 -13.51 -13.87 18.36
C TYR A 209 -14.92 -13.29 18.18
N ARG A 210 -15.18 -12.15 18.82
CA ARG A 210 -16.44 -11.41 18.68
C ARG A 210 -16.14 -9.98 18.22
N PRO A 211 -16.18 -9.71 16.90
CA PRO A 211 -15.98 -8.36 16.41
C PRO A 211 -17.08 -7.42 16.90
N LYS A 212 -16.71 -6.16 17.14
CA LYS A 212 -17.69 -5.08 17.34
C LYS A 212 -18.50 -4.92 16.05
N LYS A 213 -19.72 -4.39 16.15
CA LYS A 213 -20.62 -4.27 14.99
C LYS A 213 -20.00 -3.48 13.83
N GLN A 214 -19.23 -2.43 14.12
CA GLN A 214 -18.53 -1.64 13.11
C GLN A 214 -17.30 -2.32 12.51
N GLU A 215 -16.78 -3.39 13.13
CA GLU A 215 -15.55 -4.07 12.70
C GLU A 215 -15.81 -5.15 11.63
N TRP A 216 -17.07 -5.43 11.30
CA TRP A 216 -17.47 -6.44 10.31
C TRP A 216 -18.08 -5.80 9.06
N ASP A 217 -17.42 -5.97 7.92
CA ASP A 217 -17.94 -5.63 6.60
C ASP A 217 -18.85 -6.76 6.11
N LYS A 218 -20.16 -6.52 6.11
CA LYS A 218 -21.16 -7.49 5.65
C LYS A 218 -21.13 -7.74 4.15
N GLU A 219 -20.70 -6.76 3.34
CA GLU A 219 -20.63 -6.92 1.88
C GLU A 219 -19.44 -7.80 1.52
N LYS A 220 -18.29 -7.60 2.19
CA LYS A 220 -17.07 -8.40 1.98
C LYS A 220 -17.08 -9.71 2.76
N SER A 221 -17.99 -9.85 3.74
CA SER A 221 -17.95 -10.91 4.75
C SER A 221 -16.55 -11.08 5.35
N PHE A 222 -15.99 -9.96 5.80
CA PHE A 222 -14.64 -9.91 6.36
C PHE A 222 -14.52 -8.82 7.42
N LEU A 223 -13.44 -8.85 8.19
CA LEU A 223 -13.13 -7.74 9.10
C LEU A 223 -12.74 -6.48 8.31
N ILE A 224 -12.96 -5.30 8.88
CA ILE A 224 -12.37 -4.05 8.35
C ILE A 224 -10.86 -4.02 8.65
N TRP A 225 -10.10 -3.23 7.89
CA TRP A 225 -8.64 -3.22 7.95
C TRP A 225 -8.09 -2.68 9.29
N GLU A 226 -8.86 -1.84 9.97
CA GLU A 226 -8.56 -1.30 11.29
C GLU A 226 -8.65 -2.34 12.41
N ASN A 227 -9.22 -3.52 12.15
CA ASN A 227 -9.31 -4.58 13.14
C ASN A 227 -7.95 -5.27 13.35
N GLN A 228 -7.56 -5.50 14.60
CA GLN A 228 -6.29 -6.16 14.95
C GLN A 228 -6.08 -7.53 14.28
N TYR A 229 -7.15 -8.25 13.94
CA TYR A 229 -7.05 -9.56 13.29
C TYR A 229 -7.25 -9.54 11.76
N TYR A 230 -7.41 -8.38 11.13
CA TYR A 230 -7.63 -8.28 9.67
C TYR A 230 -6.55 -9.01 8.86
N TYR A 231 -5.28 -8.61 9.05
CA TYR A 231 -4.15 -9.20 8.33
C TYR A 231 -3.90 -10.65 8.76
N THR A 232 -4.20 -10.99 10.01
CA THR A 232 -4.16 -12.37 10.53
C THR A 232 -5.10 -13.27 9.74
N LEU A 233 -6.35 -12.86 9.49
CA LEU A 233 -7.30 -13.64 8.69
C LEU A 233 -6.89 -13.73 7.22
N LEU A 234 -6.34 -12.64 6.64
CA LEU A 234 -5.86 -12.62 5.27
C LEU A 234 -4.70 -13.63 5.08
N ASN A 235 -3.75 -13.62 6.01
CA ASN A 235 -2.63 -14.55 6.03
C ASN A 235 -3.08 -15.98 6.35
N PHE A 236 -4.12 -16.16 7.17
CA PHE A 236 -4.68 -17.47 7.43
C PHE A 236 -5.29 -18.09 6.17
N GLU A 237 -6.03 -17.32 5.38
CA GLU A 237 -6.56 -17.81 4.10
C GLU A 237 -5.43 -18.26 3.16
N ARG A 238 -4.36 -17.46 3.03
CA ARG A 238 -3.17 -17.80 2.23
C ARG A 238 -2.50 -19.08 2.73
N TYR A 239 -2.35 -19.22 4.05
CA TYR A 239 -1.80 -20.41 4.69
C TYR A 239 -2.64 -21.65 4.38
N ILE A 240 -3.97 -21.59 4.54
CA ILE A 240 -4.88 -22.71 4.26
C ILE A 240 -4.76 -23.16 2.80
N ARG A 241 -4.72 -22.21 1.86
CA ARG A 241 -4.57 -22.52 0.42
C ARG A 241 -3.24 -23.21 0.14
N SER A 242 -2.13 -22.67 0.67
CA SER A 242 -0.80 -23.28 0.54
C SER A 242 -0.75 -24.70 1.12
N GLU A 243 -1.27 -24.91 2.33
CA GLU A 243 -1.27 -26.23 2.95
C GLU A 243 -2.19 -27.21 2.21
N PHE A 244 -3.34 -26.76 1.72
CA PHE A 244 -4.25 -27.57 0.93
C PHE A 244 -3.60 -28.09 -0.36
N GLU A 245 -2.84 -27.24 -1.05
CA GLU A 245 -2.11 -27.59 -2.28
C GLU A 245 -1.05 -28.68 -2.05
N LYS A 246 -0.44 -28.72 -0.86
CA LYS A 246 0.52 -29.77 -0.47
C LYS A 246 -0.15 -31.12 -0.18
N THR A 247 -1.47 -31.17 -0.06
CA THR A 247 -2.18 -32.40 0.29
C THR A 247 -2.48 -33.31 -0.91
N LYS A 248 -2.91 -34.55 -0.63
CA LYS A 248 -3.46 -35.47 -1.65
C LYS A 248 -4.84 -35.05 -2.20
N LYS A 249 -5.37 -33.88 -1.81
CA LYS A 249 -6.67 -33.32 -2.22
C LYS A 249 -7.82 -34.33 -2.19
N ASN A 250 -7.88 -35.15 -1.14
CA ASN A 250 -8.97 -36.10 -0.92
C ASN A 250 -9.66 -35.85 0.42
N LYS A 251 -10.78 -36.53 0.68
CA LYS A 251 -11.58 -36.32 1.91
C LYS A 251 -10.76 -36.51 3.19
N ILE A 252 -9.86 -37.50 3.21
CA ILE A 252 -9.03 -37.80 4.39
C ILE A 252 -8.02 -36.68 4.61
N SER A 253 -7.33 -36.21 3.56
CA SER A 253 -6.36 -35.12 3.71
C SER A 253 -7.02 -33.78 4.05
N PHE A 254 -8.24 -33.53 3.54
CA PHE A 254 -9.05 -32.38 3.94
C PHE A 254 -9.38 -32.40 5.43
N ILE A 255 -9.87 -33.54 5.96
CA ILE A 255 -10.16 -33.68 7.40
C ILE A 255 -8.91 -33.45 8.25
N LYS A 256 -7.75 -33.99 7.82
CA LYS A 256 -6.48 -33.76 8.52
C LYS A 256 -6.09 -32.28 8.55
N LEU A 257 -6.23 -31.58 7.43
CA LEU A 257 -6.00 -30.14 7.37
C LEU A 257 -6.94 -29.40 8.33
N MET A 258 -8.25 -29.70 8.30
CA MET A 258 -9.19 -29.02 9.21
C MET A 258 -8.88 -29.26 10.68
N ASN A 259 -8.45 -30.47 11.05
CA ASN A 259 -8.02 -30.77 12.41
C ASN A 259 -6.76 -29.98 12.80
N SER A 260 -5.77 -29.85 11.90
CA SER A 260 -4.58 -29.05 12.20
C SER A 260 -4.92 -27.56 12.34
N LEU A 261 -5.82 -27.02 11.50
CA LEU A 261 -6.30 -25.64 11.66
C LEU A 261 -7.01 -25.42 13.00
N ASN A 262 -7.85 -26.37 13.43
CA ASN A 262 -8.52 -26.29 14.72
C ASN A 262 -7.53 -26.36 15.90
N MET A 263 -6.47 -27.15 15.78
CA MET A 263 -5.38 -27.21 16.77
C MET A 263 -4.54 -25.93 16.81
N ILE A 264 -4.41 -25.21 15.70
CA ILE A 264 -3.73 -23.91 15.67
C ILE A 264 -4.57 -22.85 16.40
N ILE A 265 -5.89 -22.84 16.17
CA ILE A 265 -6.81 -21.88 16.80
C ILE A 265 -6.87 -22.13 18.32
N ASP A 266 -6.96 -23.39 18.76
CA ASP A 266 -6.94 -23.80 20.16
C ASP A 266 -7.75 -22.90 21.12
N GLY A 267 -8.99 -22.58 20.73
CA GLY A 267 -9.89 -21.81 21.60
C GLY A 267 -9.68 -20.28 21.61
N ASN A 268 -8.73 -19.73 20.84
CA ASN A 268 -8.44 -18.30 20.83
C ASN A 268 -7.86 -17.83 19.48
N ILE A 269 -8.46 -16.81 18.85
CA ILE A 269 -7.94 -16.21 17.61
C ILE A 269 -6.50 -15.69 17.75
N GLU A 270 -6.09 -15.31 18.96
CA GLU A 270 -4.71 -14.85 19.18
C GLU A 270 -3.69 -15.97 19.00
N ASN A 271 -4.02 -17.22 19.34
CA ASN A 271 -3.13 -18.36 19.08
C ASN A 271 -2.85 -18.53 17.58
N LEU A 272 -3.86 -18.23 16.75
CA LEU A 272 -3.71 -18.18 15.30
C LEU A 272 -2.76 -17.05 14.86
N GLN A 273 -2.88 -15.85 15.45
CA GLN A 273 -1.97 -14.75 15.17
C GLN A 273 -0.52 -15.08 15.54
N GLU A 274 -0.31 -15.58 16.75
CA GLU A 274 0.99 -16.05 17.22
C GLU A 274 1.57 -17.13 16.29
N PHE A 275 0.76 -18.13 15.93
CA PHE A 275 1.18 -19.19 15.02
C PHE A 275 1.62 -18.64 13.67
N LEU A 276 0.81 -17.76 13.05
CA LEU A 276 1.12 -17.24 11.72
C LEU A 276 2.35 -16.34 11.72
N PHE A 277 2.50 -15.49 12.74
CA PHE A 277 3.69 -14.67 12.92
C PHE A 277 4.95 -15.54 13.05
N ASN A 278 4.94 -16.50 13.98
CA ASN A 278 6.07 -17.39 14.19
C ASN A 278 6.35 -18.27 12.97
N PHE A 279 5.32 -18.76 12.28
CA PHE A 279 5.45 -19.60 11.08
C PHE A 279 6.09 -18.84 9.92
N LYS A 280 5.69 -17.58 9.71
CA LYS A 280 6.24 -16.73 8.64
C LYS A 280 7.70 -16.36 8.92
N ASN A 281 8.06 -16.19 10.19
CA ASN A 281 9.37 -15.66 10.59
C ASN A 281 10.37 -16.71 11.09
N LYS A 282 10.02 -18.00 11.06
CA LYS A 282 10.82 -19.11 11.61
C LYS A 282 12.27 -19.20 11.08
N ASP A 283 12.50 -18.78 9.84
CA ASP A 283 13.81 -18.88 9.15
C ASP A 283 14.57 -17.56 9.20
N ASN A 284 14.00 -16.52 9.81
CA ASN A 284 14.49 -15.14 9.77
C ASN A 284 15.14 -14.68 11.07
N GLN A 285 15.28 -15.57 12.06
CA GLN A 285 15.84 -15.29 13.39
C GLN A 285 15.06 -14.25 14.22
N ILE A 286 13.90 -13.80 13.73
CA ILE A 286 13.02 -12.87 14.45
C ILE A 286 12.55 -13.55 15.75
N PRO A 287 12.55 -12.83 16.90
CA PRO A 287 12.00 -13.33 18.16
C PRO A 287 10.55 -13.81 18.03
N LYS A 288 10.09 -14.64 18.96
CA LYS A 288 8.72 -15.15 18.88
C LYS A 288 7.75 -14.02 19.17
N TYR A 289 6.52 -14.14 18.64
CA TYR A 289 5.43 -13.21 18.92
C TYR A 289 5.27 -12.90 20.41
N LYS A 290 5.39 -13.92 21.27
CA LYS A 290 5.31 -13.77 22.73
C LYS A 290 6.40 -12.86 23.31
N ASP A 291 7.59 -12.83 22.72
CA ASP A 291 8.70 -12.00 23.20
C ASP A 291 8.40 -10.52 22.93
N PHE A 292 7.84 -10.19 21.76
CA PHE A 292 7.31 -8.84 21.48
C PHE A 292 6.19 -8.42 22.42
N ILE A 293 5.27 -9.35 22.76
CA ILE A 293 4.23 -9.12 23.76
C ILE A 293 4.86 -8.75 25.11
N ASN A 294 5.82 -9.55 25.58
CA ASN A 294 6.50 -9.30 26.85
C ASN A 294 7.24 -7.95 26.84
N ALA A 295 7.91 -7.61 25.74
CA ALA A 295 8.65 -6.35 25.61
C ALA A 295 7.71 -5.14 25.68
N PHE A 296 6.57 -5.23 25.01
CA PHE A 296 5.55 -4.18 25.08
C PHE A 296 4.94 -4.04 26.48
N GLU A 297 4.63 -5.14 27.16
CA GLU A 297 4.12 -5.10 28.54
C GLU A 297 5.16 -4.54 29.51
N GLU A 298 6.45 -4.86 29.32
CA GLU A 298 7.55 -4.31 30.11
C GLU A 298 7.70 -2.80 29.89
N TYR A 299 7.58 -2.32 28.66
CA TYR A 299 7.61 -0.89 28.35
C TYR A 299 6.38 -0.13 28.87
N SER A 300 5.19 -0.60 28.49
CA SER A 300 3.94 0.13 28.72
C SER A 300 3.40 -0.03 30.15
N LYS A 301 3.86 -1.05 30.88
CA LYS A 301 3.30 -1.50 32.17
C LYS A 301 1.80 -1.84 32.09
N LEU A 302 1.29 -2.14 30.90
CA LEU A 302 -0.08 -2.57 30.65
C LEU A 302 -0.18 -4.10 30.68
N ASN A 303 -1.34 -4.62 31.05
CA ASN A 303 -1.65 -6.05 30.92
C ASN A 303 -2.32 -6.34 29.58
N ARG A 304 -2.21 -7.58 29.08
CA ARG A 304 -2.74 -8.05 27.78
C ARG A 304 -4.15 -7.59 27.40
N LYS A 305 -5.06 -7.43 28.35
CA LYS A 305 -6.45 -6.99 28.11
C LYS A 305 -6.62 -5.49 27.85
N GLN A 306 -5.57 -4.70 28.02
CA GLN A 306 -5.60 -3.23 27.96
C GLN A 306 -5.16 -2.69 26.58
N TYR A 307 -4.70 -3.56 25.68
CA TYR A 307 -4.25 -3.19 24.36
C TYR A 307 -4.63 -4.25 23.32
N GLU A 308 -4.64 -3.83 22.07
CA GLU A 308 -4.78 -4.67 20.89
C GLU A 308 -3.40 -4.83 20.26
N ALA A 309 -3.12 -6.01 19.70
CA ALA A 309 -1.85 -6.30 19.04
C ALA A 309 -2.15 -6.75 17.61
N GLN A 310 -1.60 -6.06 16.63
CA GLN A 310 -1.78 -6.33 15.20
C GLN A 310 -0.43 -6.68 14.59
N SER A 311 -0.28 -7.93 14.15
CA SER A 311 0.93 -8.35 13.45
C SER A 311 0.91 -7.91 11.99
N LEU A 312 1.93 -7.17 11.55
CA LEU A 312 2.15 -6.75 10.18
C LEU A 312 3.46 -7.36 9.67
N ASP A 313 3.35 -8.53 9.05
CA ASP A 313 4.50 -9.28 8.53
C ASP A 313 5.56 -9.64 9.59
N SER A 314 6.62 -8.85 9.74
CA SER A 314 7.68 -9.05 10.75
C SER A 314 7.59 -8.11 11.95
N ILE A 315 6.72 -7.09 11.93
CA ILE A 315 6.53 -6.15 13.05
C ILE A 315 5.19 -6.36 13.75
N ILE A 316 5.03 -5.73 14.90
CA ILE A 316 3.77 -5.70 15.64
C ILE A 316 3.42 -4.26 16.01
N ILE A 317 2.19 -3.86 15.66
CA ILE A 317 1.60 -2.61 16.10
C ILE A 317 0.74 -2.87 17.33
N PHE A 318 0.97 -2.09 18.38
CA PHE A 318 0.21 -2.13 19.61
C PHE A 318 -0.69 -0.91 19.72
N LYS A 319 -1.98 -1.15 19.92
CA LYS A 319 -2.97 -0.10 20.08
C LYS A 319 -3.52 -0.11 21.49
N THR A 320 -3.24 0.97 22.22
CA THR A 320 -3.81 1.22 23.55
C THR A 320 -5.07 2.09 23.41
N LYS A 321 -5.65 2.52 24.54
CA LYS A 321 -6.77 3.47 24.51
C LYS A 321 -6.35 4.87 24.00
N GLU A 322 -5.10 5.24 24.20
CA GLU A 322 -4.62 6.61 24.00
C GLU A 322 -3.66 6.72 22.82
N ASN A 323 -2.77 5.73 22.66
CA ASN A 323 -1.67 5.77 21.70
C ASN A 323 -1.54 4.46 20.91
N CYS A 324 -0.96 4.56 19.73
CA CYS A 324 -0.44 3.45 18.94
C CYS A 324 1.09 3.42 19.07
N TYR A 325 1.65 2.21 19.09
CA TYR A 325 3.08 1.98 19.20
C TYR A 325 3.50 0.95 18.15
N GLU A 326 4.67 1.18 17.57
CA GLU A 326 5.34 0.20 16.74
C GLU A 326 6.48 -0.40 17.54
N ILE A 327 6.57 -1.73 17.53
CA ILE A 327 7.73 -2.44 18.05
C ILE A 327 8.46 -3.13 16.91
N SER A 328 9.79 -3.07 16.96
CA SER A 328 10.69 -3.70 16.02
C SER A 328 11.91 -4.26 16.75
N CYS A 329 12.73 -4.97 16.01
CA CYS A 329 14.07 -5.44 16.37
C CYS A 329 14.88 -5.50 15.05
N TYR A 330 16.19 -5.65 15.16
CA TYR A 330 17.09 -5.67 14.00
C TYR A 330 16.67 -6.70 12.94
N GLU A 331 16.33 -7.92 13.36
CA GLU A 331 15.91 -8.98 12.46
C GLU A 331 14.59 -8.64 11.78
N SER A 332 13.63 -8.05 12.49
CA SER A 332 12.33 -7.71 11.93
C SER A 332 12.38 -6.55 10.94
N LEU A 333 13.16 -5.50 11.24
CA LEU A 333 13.40 -4.37 10.33
C LEU A 333 14.18 -4.81 9.11
N THR A 334 15.22 -5.65 9.29
CA THR A 334 15.96 -6.26 8.17
C THR A 334 15.02 -7.00 7.23
N GLN A 335 14.05 -7.77 7.75
CA GLN A 335 13.10 -8.48 6.89
C GLN A 335 12.13 -7.55 6.16
N HIS A 336 11.73 -6.42 6.76
CA HIS A 336 10.97 -5.39 6.05
C HIS A 336 11.76 -4.78 4.91
N LEU A 337 13.01 -4.36 5.17
CA LEU A 337 13.89 -3.80 4.14
C LEU A 337 14.12 -4.79 2.99
N LYS A 338 14.37 -6.09 3.30
CA LYS A 338 14.44 -7.16 2.30
C LYS A 338 13.15 -7.26 1.50
N SER A 339 12.00 -7.23 2.17
CA SER A 339 10.70 -7.29 1.48
C SER A 339 10.47 -6.13 0.52
N TYR A 340 11.04 -4.95 0.79
CA TYR A 340 10.91 -3.80 -0.10
C TYR A 340 11.89 -3.88 -1.27
N ILE A 341 13.16 -4.14 -0.98
CA ILE A 341 14.25 -4.11 -1.96
C ILE A 341 14.19 -5.31 -2.90
N GLU A 342 13.99 -6.52 -2.39
CA GLU A 342 14.00 -7.75 -3.20
C GLU A 342 12.76 -7.87 -4.09
N ASN A 343 11.61 -7.35 -3.63
CA ASN A 343 10.37 -7.35 -4.41
C ASN A 343 10.23 -6.14 -5.34
N TYR A 344 11.20 -5.23 -5.36
CA TYR A 344 11.11 -3.98 -6.13
C TYR A 344 9.87 -3.17 -5.74
N SER A 345 9.61 -3.05 -4.45
CA SER A 345 8.50 -2.32 -3.85
C SER A 345 8.85 -0.83 -3.78
N TYR A 346 8.90 -0.17 -4.94
CA TYR A 346 9.32 1.24 -5.06
C TYR A 346 8.56 2.17 -4.10
N SER A 347 7.28 1.88 -3.87
CA SER A 347 6.45 2.68 -2.97
C SER A 347 6.91 2.61 -1.53
N GLU A 348 7.07 1.40 -1.04
CA GLU A 348 7.49 1.13 0.32
C GLU A 348 8.93 1.61 0.56
N ILE A 349 9.82 1.52 -0.45
CA ILE A 349 11.16 2.12 -0.32
C ILE A 349 11.05 3.64 -0.12
N TYR A 350 10.18 4.35 -0.85
CA TYR A 350 10.05 5.79 -0.68
C TYR A 350 9.26 6.22 0.57
N THR A 351 8.29 5.42 1.05
CA THR A 351 7.46 5.78 2.21
C THR A 351 8.01 5.28 3.53
N GLU A 352 8.64 4.11 3.54
CA GLU A 352 9.02 3.40 4.77
C GLU A 352 10.52 3.43 5.04
N THR A 353 11.33 4.10 4.21
CA THR A 353 12.78 4.21 4.43
C THR A 353 13.28 5.65 4.34
N ASN A 354 14.33 5.93 5.09
CA ASN A 354 14.90 7.25 5.28
C ASN A 354 16.07 7.48 4.30
N GLU A 355 15.95 8.53 3.48
CA GLU A 355 16.93 8.87 2.45
C GLU A 355 18.28 9.29 3.04
N HIS A 356 18.27 9.90 4.23
CA HIS A 356 19.48 10.29 4.93
C HIS A 356 20.27 9.07 5.39
N ILE A 357 19.59 8.05 5.94
CA ILE A 357 20.25 6.82 6.39
C ILE A 357 20.91 6.09 5.21
N TRP A 358 20.17 5.89 4.12
CA TRP A 358 20.75 5.30 2.91
C TRP A 358 21.86 6.15 2.30
N GLY A 359 21.77 7.46 2.43
CA GLY A 359 22.81 8.39 2.01
C GLY A 359 24.12 8.24 2.80
N GLU A 360 24.05 8.11 4.12
CA GLU A 360 25.21 7.83 4.97
C GLU A 360 25.84 6.48 4.60
N ILE A 361 25.03 5.41 4.45
CA ILE A 361 25.50 4.09 4.02
C ILE A 361 26.20 4.16 2.65
N TYR A 362 25.63 4.91 1.70
CA TYR A 362 26.24 5.10 0.40
C TYR A 362 27.63 5.76 0.49
N LEU A 363 27.76 6.78 1.34
CA LEU A 363 29.00 7.51 1.55
C LEU A 363 30.07 6.60 2.18
N ASP A 364 29.69 5.82 3.20
CA ASP A 364 30.57 4.91 3.91
C ASP A 364 31.02 3.72 3.04
N ALA A 365 30.12 3.21 2.19
CA ALA A 365 30.45 2.16 1.22
C ALA A 365 31.48 2.61 0.17
N GLY A 366 31.66 3.92 -0.04
CA GLY A 366 32.67 4.46 -0.96
C GLY A 366 32.49 4.02 -2.41
N ILE A 367 31.23 3.86 -2.87
CA ILE A 367 30.93 3.31 -4.20
C ILE A 367 31.45 4.24 -5.31
N GLU A 368 32.35 3.72 -6.14
CA GLU A 368 32.87 4.46 -7.28
C GLU A 368 31.76 4.77 -8.31
N LYS A 369 31.75 6.01 -8.80
CA LYS A 369 30.85 6.48 -9.85
C LYS A 369 30.79 5.57 -11.07
N SER A 370 31.96 5.08 -11.50
CA SER A 370 32.12 4.21 -12.67
C SER A 370 31.31 2.91 -12.55
N LYS A 371 31.00 2.48 -11.32
CA LYS A 371 30.21 1.28 -11.02
C LYS A 371 28.73 1.60 -10.82
N PHE A 372 28.40 2.75 -10.23
CA PHE A 372 27.03 3.08 -9.85
C PHE A 372 26.13 3.42 -11.04
N ILE A 373 26.54 4.38 -11.88
CA ILE A 373 25.70 4.87 -12.99
C ILE A 373 25.24 3.75 -13.94
N PRO A 374 26.10 2.80 -14.37
CA PRO A 374 25.65 1.70 -15.22
C PRO A 374 24.61 0.79 -14.57
N VAL A 375 24.72 0.50 -13.26
CA VAL A 375 23.73 -0.30 -12.54
C VAL A 375 22.42 0.46 -12.43
N MET A 376 22.47 1.73 -12.04
CA MET A 376 21.27 2.57 -11.92
C MET A 376 20.53 2.74 -13.25
N GLN A 377 21.27 2.87 -14.36
CA GLN A 377 20.67 2.90 -15.69
C GLN A 377 19.92 1.59 -16.01
N ASN A 378 20.51 0.43 -15.71
CA ASN A 378 19.87 -0.87 -15.93
C ASN A 378 18.59 -1.03 -15.07
N GLU A 379 18.61 -0.55 -13.83
CA GLU A 379 17.44 -0.58 -12.95
C GLU A 379 16.32 0.34 -13.46
N LEU A 380 16.66 1.50 -14.01
CA LEU A 380 15.69 2.38 -14.66
C LEU A 380 15.05 1.74 -15.90
N GLU A 381 15.86 1.05 -16.73
CA GLU A 381 15.34 0.28 -17.86
C GLU A 381 14.40 -0.83 -17.39
N ARG A 382 14.78 -1.56 -16.34
CA ARG A 382 13.97 -2.62 -15.74
C ARG A 382 12.63 -2.09 -15.23
N TYR A 383 12.62 -0.99 -14.49
CA TYR A 383 11.40 -0.34 -13.99
C TYR A 383 10.39 -0.12 -15.13
N TRP A 384 10.84 0.53 -16.21
CA TRP A 384 9.99 0.80 -17.35
C TRP A 384 9.57 -0.48 -18.08
N GLN A 385 10.44 -1.47 -18.25
CA GLN A 385 10.07 -2.74 -18.88
C GLN A 385 8.95 -3.47 -18.10
N VAL A 386 9.08 -3.55 -16.77
CA VAL A 386 8.08 -4.18 -15.89
C VAL A 386 6.78 -3.41 -15.95
N LEU A 387 6.83 -2.08 -15.87
CA LEU A 387 5.65 -1.24 -15.92
C LEU A 387 4.89 -1.38 -17.25
N TYR A 388 5.59 -1.31 -18.38
CA TYR A 388 4.97 -1.50 -19.70
C TYR A 388 4.33 -2.88 -19.83
N LYS A 389 4.98 -3.93 -19.30
CA LYS A 389 4.43 -5.28 -19.33
C LYS A 389 3.12 -5.36 -18.53
N ARG A 390 3.12 -4.89 -17.28
CA ARG A 390 1.95 -4.88 -16.40
C ARG A 390 0.77 -4.15 -17.05
N ILE A 391 1.01 -2.92 -17.53
CA ILE A 391 -0.02 -2.10 -18.16
C ILE A 391 -0.52 -2.72 -19.47
N ARG A 392 0.34 -3.39 -20.25
CA ARG A 392 -0.11 -4.12 -21.43
C ARG A 392 -1.03 -5.28 -21.06
N GLU A 393 -0.72 -6.00 -19.99
CA GLU A 393 -1.53 -7.13 -19.52
C GLU A 393 -2.88 -6.67 -18.95
N GLU A 394 -2.91 -5.54 -18.24
CA GLU A 394 -4.12 -5.00 -17.61
C GLU A 394 -5.01 -4.19 -18.57
N ILE A 395 -4.40 -3.37 -19.43
CA ILE A 395 -5.09 -2.34 -20.24
C ILE A 395 -4.98 -2.60 -21.75
N GLY A 396 -4.02 -3.42 -22.20
CA GLY A 396 -3.85 -3.78 -23.61
C GLY A 396 -3.14 -2.74 -24.49
N ARG A 397 -2.94 -1.49 -24.03
CA ARG A 397 -2.23 -0.42 -24.76
C ARG A 397 -1.25 0.31 -23.85
N THR A 398 -0.07 0.68 -24.37
CA THR A 398 1.03 1.28 -23.57
C THR A 398 1.56 2.62 -24.08
N GLN A 399 1.06 3.15 -25.20
CA GLN A 399 1.56 4.40 -25.81
C GLN A 399 1.54 5.60 -24.86
N HIS A 400 0.60 5.58 -23.91
CA HIS A 400 0.44 6.61 -22.91
C HIS A 400 1.62 6.70 -21.92
N LEU A 401 2.48 5.66 -21.83
CA LEU A 401 3.67 5.64 -20.97
C LEU A 401 4.90 6.29 -21.63
N ASP A 402 4.90 6.46 -22.95
CA ASP A 402 6.09 6.84 -23.73
C ASP A 402 6.66 8.20 -23.30
N GLU A 403 5.79 9.19 -23.10
CA GLU A 403 6.22 10.53 -22.70
C GLU A 403 6.83 10.56 -21.29
N SER A 404 6.30 9.78 -20.35
CA SER A 404 6.83 9.76 -18.98
C SER A 404 8.09 8.93 -18.88
N LYS A 405 8.23 7.89 -19.71
CA LYS A 405 9.50 7.23 -19.92
C LYS A 405 10.55 8.22 -20.43
N GLU A 406 10.26 8.98 -21.47
CA GLU A 406 11.18 10.01 -21.98
C GLU A 406 11.52 11.06 -20.92
N GLN A 407 10.55 11.53 -20.14
CA GLN A 407 10.77 12.51 -19.08
C GLN A 407 11.71 11.95 -18.00
N SER A 408 11.45 10.73 -17.55
CA SER A 408 12.29 10.01 -16.59
C SER A 408 13.73 9.85 -17.10
N TRP A 409 13.94 9.56 -18.39
CA TRP A 409 15.27 9.53 -19.00
C TRP A 409 15.98 10.89 -19.04
N ARG A 410 15.24 11.98 -19.28
CA ARG A 410 15.81 13.34 -19.24
C ARG A 410 16.21 13.73 -17.83
N MET A 411 15.41 13.36 -16.83
CA MET A 411 15.74 13.55 -15.42
C MET A 411 16.98 12.75 -15.03
N PHE A 412 17.03 11.46 -15.39
CA PHE A 412 18.19 10.61 -15.16
C PHE A 412 19.46 11.16 -15.81
N LYS A 413 19.38 11.70 -17.03
CA LYS A 413 20.52 12.36 -17.66
C LYS A 413 21.01 13.56 -16.87
N THR A 414 20.09 14.40 -16.40
CA THR A 414 20.42 15.57 -15.58
C THR A 414 21.04 15.15 -14.24
N PHE A 415 20.51 14.09 -13.63
CA PHE A 415 21.08 13.47 -12.44
C PHE A 415 22.53 13.00 -12.70
N CYS A 416 22.79 12.30 -13.81
CA CYS A 416 24.14 11.85 -14.19
C CYS A 416 25.13 13.02 -14.40
N ASP A 417 24.66 14.13 -14.95
CA ASP A 417 25.46 15.34 -15.16
C ASP A 417 25.88 15.95 -13.81
N LEU A 418 24.96 16.03 -12.84
CA LEU A 418 25.22 16.56 -11.49
C LEU A 418 25.95 15.58 -10.57
N TYR A 419 25.94 14.29 -10.90
CA TYR A 419 26.50 13.25 -10.03
C TYR A 419 27.95 13.51 -9.63
N ASN A 420 28.78 14.10 -10.52
CA ASN A 420 30.19 14.40 -10.19
C ASN A 420 30.36 15.52 -9.14
N ASP A 421 29.35 16.37 -8.98
CA ASP A 421 29.43 17.60 -8.22
C ASP A 421 28.76 17.47 -6.83
N THR A 422 28.20 16.29 -6.51
CA THR A 422 27.57 15.97 -5.23
C THR A 422 28.29 14.82 -4.52
N GLY A 423 28.33 14.86 -3.18
CA GLY A 423 28.87 13.78 -2.36
C GLY A 423 27.85 12.66 -2.11
N ASN A 424 26.60 13.04 -1.81
CA ASN A 424 25.53 12.09 -1.48
C ASN A 424 24.60 11.90 -2.68
N ILE A 425 24.67 10.71 -3.28
CA ILE A 425 23.95 10.37 -4.49
C ILE A 425 22.51 9.95 -4.20
N ILE A 426 22.27 9.33 -3.06
CA ILE A 426 20.94 8.88 -2.66
C ILE A 426 20.04 10.09 -2.40
N GLU A 427 20.52 11.07 -1.62
CA GLU A 427 19.79 12.32 -1.39
C GLU A 427 19.58 13.11 -2.70
N LEU A 428 20.55 13.12 -3.60
CA LEU A 428 20.37 13.73 -4.92
C LEU A 428 19.24 13.06 -5.70
N ALA A 429 19.17 11.72 -5.68
CA ALA A 429 18.12 10.99 -6.36
C ALA A 429 16.73 11.31 -5.77
N TYR A 430 16.65 11.40 -4.44
CA TYR A 430 15.44 11.81 -3.72
C TYR A 430 14.99 13.23 -4.07
N ASP A 431 15.91 14.19 -4.11
CA ASP A 431 15.60 15.58 -4.46
C ASP A 431 15.09 15.74 -5.91
N PHE A 432 15.51 14.83 -6.79
CA PHE A 432 15.08 14.78 -8.20
C PHE A 432 13.72 14.09 -8.37
N ASP A 433 13.58 12.90 -7.78
CA ASP A 433 12.40 12.02 -7.89
C ASP A 433 12.45 10.98 -6.77
N ASP A 434 11.73 11.29 -5.69
CA ASP A 434 11.55 10.45 -4.52
C ASP A 434 10.80 9.14 -4.82
N MET A 435 9.92 9.12 -5.82
CA MET A 435 9.08 7.95 -6.10
C MET A 435 9.76 6.90 -6.97
N VAL A 436 10.63 7.31 -7.88
CA VAL A 436 11.26 6.41 -8.85
C VAL A 436 12.78 6.43 -8.79
N LEU A 437 13.42 7.59 -8.88
CA LEU A 437 14.89 7.64 -8.92
C LEU A 437 15.51 7.29 -7.56
N TYR A 438 14.93 7.73 -6.45
CA TYR A 438 15.43 7.38 -5.11
C TYR A 438 15.38 5.86 -4.85
N PRO A 439 14.24 5.15 -5.02
CA PRO A 439 14.23 3.71 -4.82
C PRO A 439 15.15 2.97 -5.80
N ILE A 440 15.25 3.43 -7.06
CA ILE A 440 16.20 2.88 -8.03
C ILE A 440 17.64 3.07 -7.53
N ALA A 441 17.98 4.24 -6.97
CA ALA A 441 19.31 4.52 -6.44
C ALA A 441 19.64 3.60 -5.25
N VAL A 442 18.69 3.41 -4.32
CA VAL A 442 18.83 2.48 -3.19
C VAL A 442 19.03 1.05 -3.71
N ILE A 443 18.16 0.55 -4.60
CA ILE A 443 18.29 -0.80 -5.19
C ILE A 443 19.63 -0.96 -5.91
N SER A 444 20.10 0.09 -6.59
CA SER A 444 21.39 0.07 -7.30
C SER A 444 22.57 -0.01 -6.34
N MET A 445 22.54 0.75 -5.25
CA MET A 445 23.52 0.66 -4.16
C MET A 445 23.56 -0.77 -3.59
N MET A 446 22.38 -1.32 -3.27
CA MET A 446 22.23 -2.69 -2.74
C MET A 446 22.73 -3.77 -3.70
N LYS A 447 22.77 -3.51 -5.01
CA LYS A 447 23.33 -4.45 -6.01
C LYS A 447 24.85 -4.38 -6.14
N ILE A 448 25.46 -3.27 -5.74
CA ILE A 448 26.90 -3.03 -5.86
C ILE A 448 27.62 -3.40 -4.58
N PHE A 449 27.06 -3.00 -3.44
CA PHE A 449 27.61 -3.26 -2.13
C PHE A 449 27.00 -4.52 -1.51
N ASN A 450 27.57 -5.01 -0.40
CA ASN A 450 27.05 -6.17 0.29
C ASN A 450 25.70 -5.83 0.94
N PRO A 451 24.57 -6.43 0.50
CA PRO A 451 23.24 -6.12 1.04
C PRO A 451 23.14 -6.32 2.56
N GLU A 452 23.77 -7.37 3.11
CA GLU A 452 23.67 -7.69 4.53
C GLU A 452 24.35 -6.62 5.40
N VAL A 453 25.44 -6.02 4.90
CA VAL A 453 26.09 -4.89 5.59
C VAL A 453 25.18 -3.67 5.54
N CYS A 454 24.62 -3.33 4.36
CA CYS A 454 23.68 -2.23 4.22
C CYS A 454 22.48 -2.35 5.17
N TYR A 455 21.87 -3.54 5.28
CA TYR A 455 20.73 -3.77 6.17
C TYR A 455 21.12 -3.59 7.64
N THR A 456 22.30 -4.08 8.02
CA THR A 456 22.82 -3.96 9.39
C THR A 456 23.06 -2.50 9.75
N GLU A 457 23.79 -1.76 8.92
CA GLU A 457 24.06 -0.33 9.13
C GLU A 457 22.77 0.49 9.13
N TYR A 458 21.79 0.15 8.27
CA TYR A 458 20.50 0.81 8.28
C TYR A 458 19.78 0.60 9.62
N CYS A 459 19.77 -0.63 10.14
CA CYS A 459 19.14 -0.93 11.43
C CYS A 459 19.84 -0.18 12.58
N GLU A 460 21.17 -0.13 12.60
CA GLU A 460 21.93 0.63 13.59
C GLU A 460 21.56 2.12 13.56
N LEU A 461 21.52 2.73 12.38
CA LEU A 461 21.20 4.15 12.23
C LEU A 461 19.73 4.46 12.56
N GLU A 462 18.80 3.60 12.12
CA GLU A 462 17.37 3.79 12.34
C GLU A 462 16.99 3.56 13.81
N LEU A 463 17.44 2.46 14.40
CA LEU A 463 16.97 2.02 15.72
C LEU A 463 17.79 2.65 16.87
N ASP A 464 19.09 2.86 16.70
CA ASP A 464 19.94 3.34 17.79
C ASP A 464 20.35 4.82 17.65
N ALA A 465 20.55 5.31 16.42
CA ALA A 465 21.08 6.66 16.19
C ALA A 465 20.00 7.74 15.95
N SER A 466 18.79 7.37 15.52
CA SER A 466 17.73 8.33 15.18
C SER A 466 17.21 9.11 16.39
N GLY A 467 17.28 8.52 17.59
CA GLY A 467 16.69 9.05 18.81
C GLY A 467 15.16 8.98 18.86
N GLU A 468 14.51 8.35 17.88
CA GLU A 468 13.05 8.16 17.85
C GLU A 468 12.58 6.91 18.59
N TRP A 469 13.48 5.93 18.75
CA TRP A 469 13.19 4.63 19.32
C TRP A 469 13.72 4.50 20.76
N GLU A 470 12.96 3.83 21.61
CA GLU A 470 13.38 3.42 22.95
C GLU A 470 13.70 1.92 22.96
N SER A 471 14.89 1.55 23.45
CA SER A 471 15.31 0.15 23.52
C SER A 471 14.75 -0.55 24.77
N ILE A 472 14.35 -1.81 24.62
CA ILE A 472 13.81 -2.68 25.66
C ILE A 472 14.57 -4.00 25.61
N CYS A 473 15.21 -4.38 26.72
CA CYS A 473 15.77 -5.70 26.92
C CYS A 473 14.88 -6.51 27.87
N LEU A 474 14.60 -7.77 27.53
CA LEU A 474 13.81 -8.66 28.39
C LEU A 474 14.64 -9.31 29.50
N ASP A 475 15.96 -9.32 29.36
CA ASP A 475 16.88 -9.94 30.31
C ASP A 475 18.22 -9.21 30.28
N ASP A 476 18.38 -8.22 31.16
CA ASP A 476 19.58 -7.37 31.25
C ASP A 476 20.86 -8.15 31.60
N ASP A 477 20.73 -9.34 32.19
CA ASP A 477 21.87 -10.19 32.56
C ASP A 477 22.30 -11.12 31.41
N ASN A 478 21.52 -11.21 30.34
CA ASN A 478 21.80 -12.03 29.17
C ASN A 478 22.12 -11.18 27.93
N TRP A 479 23.40 -11.13 27.57
CA TRP A 479 23.88 -10.42 26.37
C TRP A 479 23.40 -11.02 25.04
N GLU A 480 22.85 -12.24 25.04
CA GLU A 480 22.18 -12.86 23.88
C GLU A 480 20.67 -12.57 23.84
N SER A 481 20.13 -11.85 24.83
CA SER A 481 18.71 -11.49 24.85
C SER A 481 18.39 -10.55 23.69
N PRO A 482 17.30 -10.79 22.95
CA PRO A 482 16.91 -9.91 21.86
C PRO A 482 16.58 -8.51 22.40
N ILE A 483 17.11 -7.50 21.73
CA ILE A 483 16.79 -6.09 21.99
C ILE A 483 15.61 -5.71 21.09
N PHE A 484 14.56 -5.20 21.72
CA PHE A 484 13.42 -4.63 21.03
C PHE A 484 13.53 -3.11 21.06
N HIS A 485 12.96 -2.47 20.06
CA HIS A 485 12.89 -1.02 19.93
C HIS A 485 11.43 -0.64 19.76
N ILE A 486 10.97 0.35 20.52
CA ILE A 486 9.60 0.84 20.47
C ILE A 486 9.55 2.33 20.17
N LYS A 487 8.59 2.76 19.35
CA LYS A 487 8.28 4.17 19.15
C LYS A 487 6.77 4.42 19.06
N PRO A 488 6.28 5.63 19.37
CA PRO A 488 4.92 6.02 19.02
C PRO A 488 4.70 5.92 17.51
N SER A 489 3.54 5.41 17.10
CA SER A 489 3.18 5.26 15.70
C SER A 489 1.91 6.06 15.38
N GLU A 490 1.85 6.62 14.17
CA GLU A 490 0.66 7.32 13.66
C GLU A 490 -0.38 6.35 13.03
N PHE A 491 -0.12 5.03 13.06
CA PHE A 491 -0.98 3.97 12.50
C PHE A 491 -2.40 3.90 13.10
#